data_AF-A0AB36G122-F1
#
_entry.id   AF-A0AB36G122-F1
#
_cell.length_a   1.000
_cell.length_b   1.000
_cell.length_c   1.000
_cell.angle_alpha   90.00
_cell.angle_beta   90.00
_cell.angle_gamma   90.00
#
_symmetry.space_group_name_H-M   'P 1'
#
loop_
_entity.id
_entity.type
_entity.pdbx_description
1 polymer ?
#
loop_
_entity_poly.entity_id
_entity_poly.type
_entity_poly.pdbx_seq_one_letter_code
_entity_poly.pdbx_strand_id
1 'polypeptide(L)'
;MIFVTIQGCDNNGKHESAENGKIIKDDYQQEKINKLLIFLNTHNINANEEIFIKVGNYFFCTLIHPKKDIYNRQRLAMVWWDEHANNTEIKHTLESMGLSYESFFEKFKEFQKNKNKKKLVNASILILVLIVILIFLIK
;
A
#
# COMPACT_ATOMS: atom_id res chain seq x y z
N MET A 1 -11.06 6.82 2.13
CA MET A 1 -10.70 6.19 3.42
C MET A 1 -9.24 5.80 3.38
N ILE A 2 -8.51 6.02 4.47
CA ILE A 2 -7.18 5.44 4.73
C ILE A 2 -7.19 4.77 6.11
N PHE A 3 -6.58 3.59 6.17
CA PHE A 3 -6.36 2.82 7.38
C PHE A 3 -4.88 2.44 7.48
N VAL A 4 -4.31 2.61 8.66
CA VAL A 4 -2.94 2.20 8.97
C VAL A 4 -2.97 1.32 10.21
N THR A 5 -2.24 0.22 10.19
CA THR A 5 -2.01 -0.60 11.38
C THR A 5 -0.56 -1.05 11.49
N ILE A 6 -0.05 -1.05 12.72
CA ILE A 6 1.31 -1.46 13.07
C ILE A 6 1.18 -2.43 14.25
N GLN A 7 1.92 -3.54 14.23
CA GLN A 7 2.02 -4.39 15.41
C GLN A 7 2.60 -3.57 16.58
N GLY A 8 1.97 -3.62 17.75
CA GLY A 8 2.39 -2.84 18.92
C GLY A 8 3.81 -3.15 19.37
N CYS A 9 4.39 -2.22 20.13
CA CYS A 9 5.71 -2.36 20.70
C CYS A 9 5.74 -3.07 22.06
N ASP A 10 4.59 -3.40 22.66
CA ASP A 10 4.51 -3.99 23.99
C ASP A 10 4.47 -5.54 23.99
N ASN A 11 4.67 -6.15 25.16
CA ASN A 11 4.64 -7.60 25.35
C ASN A 11 3.29 -8.23 24.97
N ASN A 12 2.23 -7.43 24.88
CA ASN A 12 0.88 -7.91 24.55
C ASN A 12 0.62 -7.95 23.04
N GLY A 13 1.51 -7.36 22.23
CA GLY A 13 1.43 -7.39 20.76
C GLY A 13 0.19 -6.71 20.18
N LYS A 14 -0.51 -5.88 20.97
CA LYS A 14 -1.73 -5.22 20.51
C LYS A 14 -1.39 -4.27 19.39
N HIS A 15 -2.13 -4.32 18.30
CA HIS A 15 -1.89 -3.40 17.20
C HIS A 15 -2.11 -1.94 17.64
N GLU A 16 -1.37 -1.03 17.04
CA GLU A 16 -1.66 0.40 17.02
C GLU A 16 -2.26 0.70 15.65
N SER A 17 -3.37 1.43 15.60
CA SER A 17 -4.04 1.73 14.32
C SER A 17 -4.63 3.12 14.26
N ALA A 18 -4.70 3.66 13.05
CA ALA A 18 -5.38 4.91 12.74
C ALA A 18 -6.23 4.78 11.49
N GLU A 19 -7.33 5.53 11.45
CA GLU A 19 -8.19 5.69 10.29
C GLU A 19 -8.56 7.16 10.10
N ASN A 20 -8.41 7.68 8.88
CA ASN A 20 -8.75 9.06 8.50
C ASN A 20 -8.29 10.12 9.53
N GLY A 21 -7.05 10.01 10.00
CA GLY A 21 -6.40 10.95 10.91
C GLY A 21 -6.68 10.72 12.40
N LYS A 22 -7.40 9.66 12.77
CA LYS A 22 -7.75 9.37 14.16
C LYS A 22 -7.22 8.01 14.60
N ILE A 23 -6.63 7.95 15.79
CA ILE A 23 -6.30 6.68 16.45
C ILE A 23 -7.59 5.93 16.77
N ILE A 24 -7.64 4.64 16.43
CA ILE A 24 -8.76 3.75 16.71
C ILE A 24 -8.32 2.60 17.61
N LYS A 25 -9.24 2.05 18.41
CA LYS A 25 -8.96 1.02 19.41
C LYS A 25 -10.09 -0.02 19.48
N ASP A 26 -9.83 -1.06 20.26
CA ASP A 26 -10.80 -2.07 20.69
C ASP A 26 -11.51 -2.76 19.51
N ASP A 27 -12.79 -3.08 19.66
CA ASP A 27 -13.54 -3.88 18.68
C ASP A 27 -13.57 -3.23 17.29
N TYR A 28 -13.64 -1.90 17.22
CA TYR A 28 -13.62 -1.18 15.95
C TYR A 28 -12.26 -1.31 15.25
N GLN A 29 -11.16 -1.25 16.01
CA GLN A 29 -9.83 -1.52 15.47
C GLN A 29 -9.74 -2.96 14.93
N GLN A 30 -10.19 -3.93 15.71
CA GLN A 30 -10.13 -5.34 15.31
C GLN A 30 -10.97 -5.61 14.06
N GLU A 31 -12.15 -5.00 13.94
CA GLU A 31 -12.98 -5.07 12.74
C GLU A 31 -12.23 -4.60 11.49
N LYS A 32 -11.51 -3.47 11.58
CA LYS A 32 -10.72 -2.92 10.47
C LYS A 32 -9.52 -3.79 10.12
N ILE A 33 -8.83 -4.34 11.12
CA ILE A 33 -7.74 -5.30 10.91
C ILE A 33 -8.27 -6.54 10.20
N ASN A 34 -9.41 -7.10 10.63
CA ASN A 34 -10.02 -8.26 9.99
C ASN A 34 -10.36 -7.99 8.51
N LYS A 35 -10.92 -6.82 8.19
CA LYS A 35 -11.19 -6.41 6.79
C LYS A 35 -9.90 -6.33 5.97
N LEU A 36 -8.83 -5.77 6.53
CA LEU A 36 -7.54 -5.73 5.87
C LEU A 36 -6.99 -7.14 5.63
N LEU A 37 -7.03 -8.03 6.63
CA LEU A 37 -6.55 -9.41 6.49
C LEU A 37 -7.33 -10.19 5.43
N ILE A 38 -8.65 -10.02 5.36
CA ILE A 38 -9.46 -10.58 4.27
C ILE A 38 -8.99 -10.05 2.92
N PHE A 39 -8.80 -8.73 2.78
CA PHE A 39 -8.28 -8.13 1.56
C PHE A 39 -6.92 -8.71 1.15
N LEU A 40 -5.99 -8.88 2.09
CA LEU A 40 -4.67 -9.46 1.83
C LEU A 40 -4.77 -10.92 1.36
N ASN A 41 -5.57 -11.73 2.06
CA ASN A 41 -5.75 -13.14 1.74
C ASN A 41 -6.44 -13.35 0.39
N THR A 42 -7.51 -12.59 0.11
CA THR A 42 -8.23 -12.67 -1.16
C THR A 42 -7.34 -12.37 -2.37
N HIS A 43 -6.31 -11.55 -2.20
CA HIS A 43 -5.41 -11.15 -3.28
C HIS A 43 -4.00 -11.74 -3.17
N ASN A 44 -3.79 -12.71 -2.28
CA ASN A 44 -2.51 -13.39 -2.03
C ASN A 44 -1.34 -12.42 -1.78
N ILE A 45 -1.57 -11.37 -0.98
CA ILE A 45 -0.59 -10.33 -0.70
C ILE A 45 0.25 -10.72 0.53
N ASN A 46 1.56 -10.88 0.34
CA ASN A 46 2.50 -11.09 1.45
C ASN A 46 2.94 -9.74 2.04
N ALA A 47 2.47 -9.42 3.25
CA ALA A 47 2.77 -8.17 3.94
C ALA A 47 4.06 -8.21 4.81
N ASN A 48 4.87 -9.28 4.70
CA ASN A 48 6.12 -9.41 5.46
C ASN A 48 7.32 -8.69 4.82
N GLU A 49 7.15 -8.14 3.63
CA GLU A 49 8.19 -7.42 2.87
C GLU A 49 7.72 -6.00 2.57
N GLU A 50 8.64 -5.08 2.21
CA GLU A 50 8.28 -3.78 1.67
C GLU A 50 7.63 -3.93 0.29
N ILE A 51 6.33 -3.63 0.19
CA ILE A 51 5.55 -3.78 -1.02
C ILE A 51 4.66 -2.56 -1.26
N PHE A 52 4.34 -2.32 -2.53
CA PHE A 52 3.41 -1.28 -2.95
C PHE A 52 2.58 -1.79 -4.13
N ILE A 53 1.26 -1.84 -3.97
CA ILE A 53 0.35 -2.44 -4.94
C ILE A 53 -0.95 -1.64 -5.05
N LYS A 54 -1.63 -1.80 -6.20
CA LYS A 54 -3.00 -1.32 -6.43
C LYS A 54 -3.87 -2.52 -6.80
N VAL A 55 -5.01 -2.66 -6.13
CA VAL A 55 -6.00 -3.71 -6.35
C VAL A 55 -7.38 -3.06 -6.44
N GLY A 56 -7.99 -3.10 -7.62
CA GLY A 56 -9.23 -2.35 -7.88
C GLY A 56 -9.05 -0.86 -7.56
N ASN A 57 -9.94 -0.33 -6.73
CA ASN A 57 -9.94 1.07 -6.28
C ASN A 57 -9.11 1.28 -5.00
N TYR A 58 -8.40 0.25 -4.54
CA TYR A 58 -7.60 0.32 -3.32
C TYR A 58 -6.11 0.26 -3.63
N PHE A 59 -5.35 0.94 -2.79
CA PHE A 59 -3.91 0.81 -2.70
C PHE A 59 -3.53 0.17 -1.38
N PHE A 60 -2.45 -0.61 -1.41
CA PHE A 60 -1.85 -1.19 -0.23
C PHE A 60 -0.34 -1.04 -0.29
N CYS A 61 0.27 -0.68 0.83
CA CYS A 61 1.71 -0.77 0.98
C CYS A 61 2.12 -1.13 2.41
N THR A 62 3.36 -1.59 2.54
CA THR A 62 4.04 -1.76 3.81
C THR A 62 5.16 -0.74 3.91
N LEU A 63 5.29 -0.11 5.08
CA LEU A 63 6.33 0.87 5.37
C LEU A 63 7.11 0.42 6.61
N ILE A 64 8.43 0.58 6.61
CA ILE A 64 9.23 0.39 7.81
C ILE A 64 8.93 1.54 8.77
N HIS A 65 8.48 1.20 9.98
CA HIS A 65 8.28 2.17 11.04
C HIS A 65 9.63 2.55 11.68
N PRO A 66 9.89 3.85 11.94
CA PRO A 66 11.19 4.29 12.46
C PRO A 66 11.49 3.79 13.88
N LYS A 67 10.46 3.57 14.71
CA LYS A 67 10.63 2.93 16.02
C LYS A 67 10.60 1.42 15.88
N LYS A 68 11.60 0.77 16.45
CA LYS A 68 11.65 -0.68 16.63
C LYS A 68 10.77 -1.14 17.79
N ASP A 69 10.53 -2.44 17.89
CA ASP A 69 9.87 -3.02 19.07
C ASP A 69 10.85 -3.19 20.25
N ILE A 70 10.34 -3.67 21.38
CA ILE A 70 11.12 -3.94 22.60
C ILE A 70 12.22 -5.01 22.43
N TYR A 71 12.17 -5.81 21.36
CA TYR A 71 13.19 -6.79 21.01
C TYR A 71 14.13 -6.29 19.90
N ASN A 72 14.13 -4.98 19.61
CA ASN A 72 14.95 -4.33 18.59
C ASN A 72 14.68 -4.85 17.16
N ARG A 73 13.48 -5.39 16.91
CA ARG A 73 13.02 -5.84 15.59
C ARG A 73 12.39 -4.69 14.82
N GLN A 74 12.50 -4.74 13.49
CA GLN A 74 11.80 -3.81 12.61
C GLN A 74 10.29 -4.05 12.69
N ARG A 75 9.53 -2.95 12.68
CA ARG A 75 8.07 -2.96 12.67
C ARG A 75 7.60 -2.51 11.29
N LEU A 76 6.71 -3.28 10.67
CA LEU A 76 6.08 -2.89 9.42
C LEU A 76 4.71 -2.28 9.71
N ALA A 77 4.48 -1.11 9.12
CA ALA A 77 3.19 -0.48 9.05
C ALA A 77 2.48 -0.92 7.77
N MET A 78 1.29 -1.50 7.92
CA MET A 78 0.41 -1.81 6.81
C MET A 78 -0.49 -0.60 6.55
N VAL A 79 -0.41 -0.04 5.35
CA VAL A 79 -1.17 1.14 4.91
C VAL A 79 -2.12 0.70 3.81
N TRP A 80 -3.42 0.94 4.00
CA TRP A 80 -4.47 0.55 3.06
C TRP A 80 -5.41 1.73 2.84
N TRP A 81 -5.60 2.17 1.59
CA TRP A 81 -6.43 3.33 1.29
C TRP A 81 -7.15 3.21 -0.04
N ASP A 82 -8.28 3.90 -0.11
CA ASP A 82 -9.06 4.10 -1.32
C ASP A 82 -8.36 5.10 -2.26
N GLU A 83 -8.46 4.91 -3.56
CA GLU A 83 -7.80 5.77 -4.55
C GLU A 83 -8.29 7.22 -4.55
N HIS A 84 -9.48 7.47 -4.01
CA HIS A 84 -10.07 8.79 -3.84
C HIS A 84 -9.90 9.32 -2.40
N ALA A 85 -9.10 8.67 -1.56
CA ALA A 85 -8.81 9.16 -0.22
C ALA A 85 -8.17 10.55 -0.26
N ASN A 86 -8.60 11.41 0.67
CA ASN A 86 -8.13 12.77 0.77
C ASN A 86 -6.66 12.81 1.21
N ASN A 87 -5.80 13.52 0.47
CA ASN A 87 -4.37 13.66 0.79
C ASN A 87 -4.11 14.18 2.21
N THR A 88 -4.94 15.10 2.71
CA THR A 88 -4.86 15.61 4.08
C THR A 88 -5.15 14.50 5.09
N GLU A 89 -6.16 13.68 4.85
CA GLU A 89 -6.46 12.52 5.71
C GLU A 89 -5.34 11.48 5.65
N ILE A 90 -4.76 11.23 4.46
CA ILE A 90 -3.61 10.35 4.30
C ILE A 90 -2.45 10.82 5.15
N LYS A 91 -2.09 12.10 5.01
CA LYS A 91 -1.01 12.73 5.76
C LYS A 91 -1.24 12.62 7.26
N HIS A 92 -2.40 13.08 7.74
CA HIS A 92 -2.72 13.06 9.17
C HIS A 92 -2.72 11.63 9.74
N THR A 93 -3.22 10.65 8.98
CA THR A 93 -3.22 9.24 9.42
C THR A 93 -1.80 8.72 9.59
N LEU A 94 -0.93 8.92 8.59
CA LEU A 94 0.47 8.49 8.65
C LEU A 94 1.23 9.17 9.80
N GLU A 95 1.08 10.49 9.94
CA GLU A 95 1.76 11.26 10.99
C GLU A 95 1.28 10.86 12.40
N SER A 96 -0.01 10.59 12.57
CA SER A 96 -0.56 10.08 13.85
C SER A 96 0.04 8.73 14.27
N MET A 97 0.54 7.97 13.28
CA MET A 97 1.21 6.68 13.46
C MET A 97 2.74 6.81 13.47
N GLY A 98 3.29 8.03 13.50
CA GLY A 98 4.74 8.26 13.52
C GLY A 98 5.46 7.93 12.21
N LEU A 99 4.73 7.88 11.09
CA LEU A 99 5.27 7.63 9.75
C LEU A 99 5.46 8.94 8.99
N SER A 100 6.53 9.04 8.20
CA SER A 100 6.79 10.22 7.35
C SER A 100 5.89 10.19 6.10
N TYR A 101 5.05 11.20 5.96
CA TYR A 101 4.23 11.40 4.76
C TYR A 101 5.09 11.61 3.51
N GLU A 102 6.18 12.37 3.62
CA GLU A 102 7.09 12.65 2.51
C GLU A 102 7.73 11.36 1.99
N SER A 103 8.24 10.52 2.90
CA SER A 103 8.85 9.24 2.55
C SER A 103 7.84 8.30 1.88
N PHE A 104 6.61 8.25 2.38
CA PHE A 104 5.51 7.52 1.75
C PHE A 104 5.21 8.06 0.35
N PHE A 105 5.11 9.38 0.20
CA PHE A 105 4.72 10.03 -1.04
C PHE A 105 5.75 9.82 -2.15
N GLU A 106 7.04 9.85 -1.83
CA GLU A 106 8.10 9.55 -2.79
C GLU A 106 8.04 8.09 -3.27
N LYS A 107 7.86 7.12 -2.36
CA LYS A 107 7.63 5.71 -2.73
C LYS A 107 6.38 5.54 -3.60
N PHE A 108 5.31 6.28 -3.29
CA PHE A 108 4.08 6.25 -4.08
C PHE A 108 4.27 6.80 -5.49
N LYS A 109 5.00 7.92 -5.65
CA LYS A 109 5.36 8.45 -6.97
C LYS A 109 6.18 7.46 -7.78
N GLU A 110 7.16 6.82 -7.16
CA GLU A 110 8.00 5.81 -7.82
C GLU A 110 7.14 4.65 -8.32
N PHE A 111 6.24 4.13 -7.48
CA PHE A 111 5.28 3.10 -7.86
C PHE A 111 4.44 3.51 -9.09
N GLN A 112 3.89 4.72 -9.09
CA GLN A 112 3.09 5.23 -10.21
C GLN A 112 3.92 5.38 -11.50
N LYS A 113 5.15 5.90 -11.40
CA LYS A 113 6.07 6.02 -12.54
C LYS A 113 6.39 4.66 -13.13
N ASN A 114 6.68 3.67 -12.31
CA ASN A 114 6.98 2.30 -12.73
C ASN A 114 5.77 1.64 -13.42
N LYS A 115 4.56 1.89 -12.92
CA LYS A 115 3.32 1.42 -13.55
C LYS A 115 3.11 2.04 -14.94
N ASN A 116 3.32 3.35 -15.08
CA ASN A 116 3.19 4.05 -16.35
C ASN A 116 4.23 3.59 -17.37
N LYS A 117 5.49 3.38 -16.94
CA LYS A 117 6.55 2.83 -17.79
C LYS A 117 6.19 1.45 -18.34
N LYS A 118 5.70 0.54 -17.49
CA LYS A 118 5.24 -0.80 -17.91
C LYS A 118 4.10 -0.71 -18.94
N LYS A 119 3.14 0.19 -18.73
CA LYS A 119 2.02 0.41 -19.67
C LYS A 119 2.51 0.88 -21.05
N LEU A 120 3.47 1.82 -21.09
CA LEU A 120 4.06 2.31 -22.33
C LEU A 120 4.80 1.19 -23.09
N VAL A 121 5.63 0.39 -22.39
CA VAL A 121 6.35 -0.74 -23.00
C VAL A 121 5.37 -1.75 -23.60
N ASN A 122 4.31 -2.12 -22.89
CA ASN A 122 3.31 -3.06 -23.38
C ASN A 122 2.56 -2.52 -24.62
N ALA A 123 2.26 -1.22 -24.64
CA ALA A 123 1.64 -0.59 -25.81
C ALA A 123 2.56 -0.62 -27.04
N SER A 124 3.85 -0.32 -26.87
CA SER A 124 4.83 -0.38 -27.95
C SER A 124 4.99 -1.79 -28.53
N ILE A 125 5.01 -2.82 -27.67
CA ILE A 125 5.06 -4.23 -28.12
C ILE A 125 3.82 -4.59 -28.94
N LEU A 126 2.63 -4.19 -28.49
CA LEU A 126 1.37 -4.44 -29.21
C LEU A 126 1.39 -3.81 -30.61
N ILE A 127 1.87 -2.56 -30.73
CA ILE A 127 2.01 -1.87 -32.02
C ILE A 127 2.98 -2.62 -32.93
N LEU A 128 4.11 -3.08 -32.40
CA LEU A 128 5.10 -3.82 -33.19
C LEU A 128 4.52 -5.16 -33.72
N VAL A 129 3.77 -5.88 -32.89
CA VAL A 129 3.07 -7.13 -33.29
C VAL A 129 2.05 -6.84 -34.39
N LEU A 130 1.27 -5.76 -34.27
CA LEU A 130 0.30 -5.36 -35.29
C LEU A 130 0.97 -5.02 -36.63
N ILE A 131 2.11 -4.32 -36.61
CA ILE A 131 2.89 -4.01 -37.81
C ILE A 131 3.39 -5.29 -38.50
N VAL A 132 3.91 -6.26 -37.73
CA VAL A 132 4.37 -7.54 -38.28
C VAL A 132 3.22 -8.31 -38.94
N ILE A 133 2.06 -8.38 -38.28
CA ILE A 133 0.85 -9.02 -38.85
C ILE A 133 0.43 -8.32 -40.15
N LEU A 134 0.44 -6.99 -40.19
CA LEU A 134 0.08 -6.23 -41.38
C LEU A 134 1.04 -6.54 -42.56
N ILE A 135 2.35 -6.61 -42.30
CA ILE A 135 3.35 -6.97 -43.31
C ILE A 135 3.10 -8.39 -43.86
N PHE A 136 2.69 -9.34 -43.02
CA PHE A 136 2.35 -10.69 -43.44
C PHE A 136 1.05 -10.77 -44.24
N LEU A 137 0.08 -9.89 -44.00
CA LEU A 137 -1.19 -9.85 -44.75
C LEU A 137 -1.09 -9.15 -46.12
N ILE A 138 -0.10 -8.27 -46.27
CA ILE A 138 0.16 -7.53 -47.52
C ILE A 138 1.06 -8.35 -48.47
N LYS A 139 1.77 -9.35 -47.95
CA LYS A 139 2.53 -10.34 -48.75
C LYS A 139 1.62 -11.47 -49.22
#